data_AF-W1Y0H5-F1
#
_entry.id   AF-W1Y0H5-F1
#
_cell.length_a   1.000
_cell.length_b   1.000
_cell.length_c   1.000
_cell.angle_alpha   90.00
_cell.angle_beta   90.00
_cell.angle_gamma   90.00
#
_symmetry.space_group_name_H-M   'P 1'
#
loop_
_entity.id
_entity.type
_entity.pdbx_description
1 polymer ?
#
loop_
_entity_poly.entity_id
_entity_poly.type
_entity_poly.pdbx_seq_one_letter_code
_entity_poly.pdbx_strand_id
1 'polypeptide(L)' 'MPVRQQLKTRTLFNVLGPLINPAHPPLALIGVYSPELVLPIAETLRVLGYQRASVVHSGGMDEVSLHAPTI' A
#
# COMPACT_ATOMS: atom_id res chain seq x y z
N MET A 1 -0.74 21.89 1.47
CA MET A 1 -1.78 20.94 1.92
C MET A 1 -2.24 21.29 3.33
N PRO A 2 -3.01 22.38 3.50
CA PRO A 2 -3.34 22.91 4.82
C PRO A 2 -4.11 21.89 5.69
N VAL A 3 -5.10 21.20 5.13
CA VAL A 3 -5.92 20.22 5.86
C VAL A 3 -5.11 19.03 6.37
N ARG A 4 -4.25 18.41 5.55
CA ARG A 4 -3.48 17.21 5.97
C ARG A 4 -2.45 17.56 7.06
N GLN A 5 -1.81 18.72 6.95
CA GLN A 5 -0.83 19.20 7.94
C GLN A 5 -1.50 19.54 9.27
N GLN A 6 -2.74 20.02 9.25
CA GLN A 6 -3.53 20.32 10.44
C GLN A 6 -4.03 19.06 11.14
N LEU A 7 -4.49 18.04 10.39
CA LEU A 7 -5.02 16.81 10.96
C LEU A 7 -3.99 16.02 11.78
N LYS A 8 -2.73 15.97 11.33
CA LYS A 8 -1.64 15.19 11.98
C LYS A 8 -1.97 13.71 12.24
N THR A 9 -2.98 13.16 11.57
CA THR A 9 -3.39 11.76 11.65
C THR A 9 -3.15 11.07 10.30
N ARG A 10 -3.17 9.73 10.32
CA ARG A 10 -3.21 8.92 9.09
C ARG A 10 -4.58 9.07 8.44
N THR A 11 -4.58 9.22 7.13
CA THR A 11 -5.77 9.38 6.28
C THR A 11 -5.67 8.47 5.07
N LEU A 12 -6.74 8.38 4.28
CA LEU A 12 -6.72 7.68 2.99
C LEU A 12 -5.56 8.15 2.09
N PHE A 13 -5.19 9.43 2.15
CA PHE A 13 -4.10 9.98 1.33
C PHE A 13 -2.74 9.37 1.63
N ASN A 14 -2.56 8.69 2.77
CA ASN A 14 -1.32 7.99 3.09
C ASN A 14 -1.14 6.70 2.28
N VAL A 15 -2.22 6.10 1.77
CA VAL A 15 -2.16 4.85 0.99
C VAL A 15 -2.39 5.07 -0.51
N LEU A 16 -2.79 6.27 -0.93
CA LEU A 16 -3.05 6.58 -2.34
C LEU A 16 -1.77 6.68 -3.19
N GLY A 17 -0.64 7.06 -2.60
CA GLY A 17 0.60 7.32 -3.34
C GLY A 17 1.01 6.19 -4.30
N PRO A 18 1.13 4.94 -3.81
CA PRO A 18 1.46 3.78 -4.65
C PRO A 18 0.43 3.45 -5.73
N LEU A 19 -0.84 3.83 -5.54
CA LEU A 19 -1.96 3.50 -6.44
C LEU A 19 -2.07 4.43 -7.65
N ILE A 20 -1.46 5.63 -7.59
CA ILE A 20 -1.53 6.65 -8.64
C ILE A 20 -0.25 6.71 -9.50
N ASN A 21 0.41 5.56 -9.70
CA ASN A 21 1.65 5.50 -10.45
C ASN A 21 1.43 5.84 -11.95
N PRO A 22 1.93 7.00 -12.44
CA PRO A 22 1.67 7.46 -13.81
C PRO A 22 2.34 6.59 -14.88
N ALA A 23 3.31 5.76 -14.50
CA ALA A 23 3.96 4.83 -15.42
C ALA A 23 3.10 3.59 -15.73
N HIS A 24 2.00 3.37 -15.00
CA HIS A 24 1.10 2.21 -15.14
C HIS A 24 1.84 0.88 -15.34
N PRO A 25 2.74 0.50 -14.41
CA PRO A 25 3.51 -0.71 -14.58
C PRO A 25 2.59 -1.94 -14.54
N PRO A 26 2.85 -2.98 -15.35
CA PRO A 26 2.03 -4.19 -15.37
C PRO A 26 2.14 -5.02 -14.07
N LEU A 27 3.23 -4.81 -13.32
CA LEU A 27 3.57 -5.52 -12.10
C LEU A 27 3.78 -4.52 -10.95
N ALA A 28 3.31 -4.86 -9.75
CA ALA A 28 3.55 -4.07 -8.55
C ALA A 28 3.89 -4.93 -7.33
N LEU A 29 4.79 -4.43 -6.49
CA LEU A 29 5.01 -4.89 -5.13
C LEU A 29 4.79 -3.67 -4.23
N ILE A 30 3.78 -3.71 -3.36
CA ILE A 30 3.38 -2.57 -2.54
C ILE A 30 3.45 -2.94 -1.06
N GLY A 31 4.19 -2.15 -0.31
CA GLY A 31 4.22 -2.19 1.14
C GLY A 31 3.05 -1.48 1.78
N VAL A 32 2.49 -2.04 2.85
CA VAL A 32 1.50 -1.33 3.69
C VAL A 32 1.90 -1.33 5.15
N TYR A 33 1.66 -0.20 5.82
CA TYR A 33 2.05 -0.01 7.22
C TYR A 33 1.18 -0.78 8.23
N SER A 34 0.05 -1.34 7.80
CA SER A 34 -0.90 -2.05 8.65
C SER A 34 -1.41 -3.29 7.93
N PRO A 35 -1.53 -4.44 8.63
CA PRO A 35 -1.94 -5.70 8.01
C PRO A 35 -3.38 -5.64 7.47
N GLU A 36 -4.25 -4.82 8.06
CA GLU A 36 -5.63 -4.62 7.62
C GLU A 36 -5.73 -3.97 6.24
N LEU A 37 -4.66 -3.33 5.76
CA LEU A 37 -4.61 -2.69 4.44
C LEU A 37 -4.21 -3.64 3.32
N VAL A 38 -3.67 -4.83 3.63
CA VAL A 38 -3.16 -5.76 2.62
C VAL A 38 -4.26 -6.12 1.61
N LEU A 39 -5.39 -6.62 2.09
CA LEU A 39 -6.50 -7.05 1.23
C LEU A 39 -7.16 -5.88 0.47
N PRO A 40 -7.55 -4.75 1.11
CA PRO A 40 -8.15 -3.62 0.39
C PRO A 40 -7.26 -3.06 -0.73
N ILE A 41 -5.94 -2.97 -0.50
CA ILE A 41 -5.01 -2.46 -1.51
C ILE A 41 -4.83 -3.49 -2.63
N ALA A 42 -4.74 -4.78 -2.32
CA ALA A 42 -4.63 -5.83 -3.33
C ALA A 42 -5.88 -5.87 -4.23
N GLU A 43 -7.08 -5.73 -3.66
CA GLU A 43 -8.33 -5.64 -4.41
C GLU A 43 -8.39 -4.38 -5.27
N THR A 44 -7.90 -3.25 -4.74
CA THR A 44 -7.83 -2.00 -5.49
C THR A 44 -6.92 -2.12 -6.71
N LEU A 45 -5.73 -2.72 -6.56
CA LEU A 45 -4.80 -2.95 -7.67
C LEU A 45 -5.42 -3.83 -8.77
N ARG A 46 -6.21 -4.83 -8.38
CA ARG A 46 -6.98 -5.65 -9.32
C ARG A 46 -7.99 -4.82 -10.11
N VAL A 47 -8.73 -3.92 -9.44
CA VAL A 47 -9.70 -3.03 -10.11
C VAL A 47 -9.00 -2.02 -11.02
N LEU A 48 -7.81 -1.54 -10.65
CA LEU A 48 -7.00 -0.63 -11.46
C LEU A 48 -6.33 -1.32 -12.68
N GLY A 49 -6.49 -2.63 -12.83
CA GLY A 49 -6.06 -3.35 -14.02
C GLY A 49 -4.60 -3.82 -14.00
N TYR A 50 -3.97 -3.93 -12.83
CA TYR A 50 -2.65 -4.54 -12.71
C TYR A 50 -2.68 -6.01 -13.14
N GLN A 51 -1.70 -6.46 -13.93
CA GLN A 51 -1.64 -7.86 -14.38
C GLN A 51 -1.29 -8.79 -13.23
N ARG A 52 -0.30 -8.40 -12.41
CA ARG A 52 0.02 -9.06 -11.14
C ARG A 52 0.44 -8.02 -10.12
N ALA A 53 0.00 -8.18 -8.89
CA ALA A 53 0.46 -7.37 -7.79
C ALA A 53 0.62 -8.23 -6.54
N SER A 54 1.57 -7.86 -5.69
CA SER A 54 1.69 -8.36 -4.33
C SER A 54 1.64 -7.19 -3.37
N VAL A 55 0.89 -7.34 -2.29
CA VAL A 55 0.83 -6.35 -1.21
C VAL A 55 1.37 -7.03 0.04
N VAL A 56 2.30 -6.38 0.74
CA VAL A 56 3.05 -7.00 1.84
C VAL A 56 2.99 -6.17 3.11
N HIS A 57 2.90 -6.87 4.24
CA HIS A 57 3.12 -6.35 5.58
C HIS A 57 3.90 -7.36 6.42
N SER A 58 4.88 -6.90 7.20
CA SER A 58 5.66 -7.80 8.05
C SER A 58 6.09 -7.13 9.35
N GLY A 59 5.67 -7.66 10.50
CA GLY A 59 6.17 -7.24 11.81
C GLY A 59 6.06 -5.73 12.13
N GLY A 60 5.11 -5.01 11.52
CA GLY A 60 5.00 -3.55 11.64
C GLY A 60 5.77 -2.75 10.58
N MET A 61 6.39 -3.42 9.61
CA MET A 61 7.05 -2.83 8.45
C MET A 61 6.19 -3.01 7.18
N ASP A 62 6.36 -2.09 6.25
CA ASP A 62 5.79 -2.12 4.89
C ASP A 62 6.72 -2.83 3.89
N GLU A 63 7.56 -3.74 4.38
CA GLU A 63 8.51 -4.51 3.56
C GLU A 63 8.47 -5.99 3.95
N VAL A 64 9.05 -6.85 3.10
CA VAL A 64 9.33 -8.24 3.48
C VAL A 64 10.46 -8.23 4.52
N SER A 65 10.19 -8.74 5.72
CA SER A 65 11.15 -8.72 6.81
C SER A 65 11.69 -10.11 7.14
N LEU A 66 12.89 -10.17 7.72
CA LEU A 66 13.52 -11.42 8.17
C LEU A 66 13.10 -11.84 9.59
N HIS A 67 12.57 -10.90 10.37
CA HIS A 67 12.35 -11.07 11.81
C HIS A 67 10.89 -11.45 12.13
N ALA A 68 10.00 -11.42 11.15
CA ALA A 68 8.60 -11.76 11.29
C ALA A 68 8.05 -12.38 9.99
N PRO A 69 6.97 -13.17 10.06
CA PRO A 69 6.23 -13.57 8.87
C PRO A 69 5.78 -12.35 8.05
N THR A 70 5.71 -12.53 6.73
CA THR A 70 5.11 -11.55 5.82
C THR A 70 3.74 -12.05 5.40
N ILE A 71 2.75 -11.16 5.45
CA ILE A 71 1.39 -11.39 4.97
C ILE A 71 1.05 -10.44 3.82
#